data_AF-A0A377DZ47-F1
#
_entry.id   AF-A0A377DZ47-F1
#
_cell.length_a   1.000
_cell.length_b   1.000
_cell.length_c   1.000
_cell.angle_alpha   90.00
_cell.angle_beta   90.00
_cell.angle_gamma   90.00
#
_symmetry.space_group_name_H-M   'P 1'
#
loop_
_entity.id
_entity.type
_entity.pdbx_description
1 polymer ?
#
loop_
_entity_poly.entity_id
_entity_poly.type
_entity_poly.pdbx_seq_one_letter_code
_entity_poly.pdbx_strand_id
1 'polypeptide(L)'
;MSLWKKISLGVVIVILLLLGSVAFLVGTTSGLHLVFKAADRWVPGLDVGKVTGGWRDLTLSDVRYEQPGVAVKAGNLHLAVGLECLWNSSVCINDLALKDIQVNIDSKKMPPSEQVEEEEDSGPLDLSTPYPITLTRVALDNVNIKIDDTTVSVMDFTSGLNWQEKTLTLKPTSLKGLLIALPKVAEVAQEEVVEPKIENPQPEEKPLGETLKDLFSRPVLPEMTDVHLPLNLNIEEFKGEQLRVTGDTDITVRTMLLKVSSIDGKY
;
A
#
# COMPACT_ATOMS: atom_id res chain seq x y z
N MET A 1 0.67 -52.49 31.35
CA MET A 1 1.05 -51.09 31.01
C MET A 1 -0.01 -50.15 31.55
N SER A 2 0.37 -49.24 32.46
CA SER A 2 -0.54 -48.24 33.06
C SER A 2 -1.22 -47.40 31.98
N LEU A 3 -2.54 -47.16 32.12
CA LEU A 3 -3.36 -46.37 31.20
C LEU A 3 -2.74 -45.00 30.89
N TRP A 4 -2.04 -44.39 31.85
CA TRP A 4 -1.32 -43.13 31.67
C TRP A 4 -0.17 -43.22 30.65
N LYS A 5 0.56 -44.35 30.61
CA LYS A 5 1.61 -44.55 29.59
C LYS A 5 1.02 -44.71 28.19
N LYS A 6 -0.19 -45.28 28.06
CA LYS A 6 -0.89 -45.41 26.76
C LYS A 6 -1.45 -44.06 26.28
N ILE A 7 -2.00 -43.26 27.19
CA ILE A 7 -2.50 -41.91 26.88
C ILE A 7 -1.35 -40.98 26.52
N SER A 8 -0.27 -40.98 27.31
CA SER A 8 0.94 -40.20 27.01
C SER A 8 1.56 -40.58 25.67
N LEU A 9 1.65 -41.88 25.35
CA LEU A 9 2.14 -42.34 24.05
C LEU A 9 1.23 -41.90 22.90
N GLY A 10 -0.10 -41.95 23.09
CA GLY A 10 -1.07 -41.46 22.11
C GLY A 10 -0.90 -39.96 21.83
N VAL A 11 -0.76 -39.14 22.87
CA VAL A 11 -0.54 -37.70 22.73
C VAL A 11 0.77 -37.40 22.00
N VAL A 12 1.86 -38.12 22.31
CA VAL A 12 3.15 -37.94 21.62
C VAL A 12 3.05 -38.31 20.14
N ILE A 13 2.34 -39.39 19.79
CA ILE A 13 2.12 -39.78 18.39
C ILE A 13 1.34 -38.69 17.64
N VAL A 14 0.30 -38.13 18.26
CA VAL A 14 -0.49 -37.05 17.65
C VAL A 14 0.35 -35.79 17.43
N ILE A 15 1.19 -35.40 18.40
CA ILE A 15 2.10 -34.26 18.26
C ILE A 15 3.11 -34.49 17.13
N LEU A 16 3.71 -35.67 17.05
CA LEU A 16 4.64 -36.01 15.97
C LEU A 16 3.95 -36.02 14.60
N LEU A 17 2.70 -36.50 14.53
CA LEU A 17 1.88 -36.43 13.32
C LEU A 17 1.59 -34.99 12.92
N LEU A 18 1.25 -34.13 13.87
CA LEU A 18 1.01 -32.70 13.62
C LEU A 18 2.28 -32.03 13.09
N LEU A 19 3.41 -32.20 13.77
CA LEU A 19 4.69 -31.63 13.33
C LEU A 19 5.10 -32.15 11.95
N GLY A 20 4.92 -33.45 11.70
CA GLY A 20 5.17 -34.05 10.38
C GLY A 20 4.27 -33.47 9.30
N SER A 21 2.98 -33.25 9.60
CA SER A 21 2.05 -32.62 8.67
C SER A 21 2.41 -31.17 8.36
N VAL A 22 2.78 -30.38 9.37
CA VAL A 22 3.22 -28.99 9.20
C VAL A 22 4.50 -28.96 8.37
N ALA A 23 5.48 -29.80 8.69
CA ALA A 23 6.72 -29.93 7.93
C ALA A 23 6.46 -30.36 6.47
N PHE A 24 5.48 -31.24 6.24
CA PHE A 24 5.06 -31.62 4.88
C PHE A 24 4.41 -30.45 4.13
N LEU A 25 3.49 -29.71 4.77
CA LEU A 25 2.78 -28.58 4.15
C LEU A 25 3.73 -27.42 3.80
N VAL A 26 4.66 -27.10 4.70
CA VAL A 26 5.62 -25.99 4.53
C VAL A 26 6.89 -26.42 3.77
N GLY A 27 7.23 -27.71 3.80
CA GLY A 27 8.46 -28.24 3.20
C GLY A 27 8.32 -28.76 1.78
N THR A 28 7.11 -29.09 1.33
CA THR A 28 6.88 -29.70 0.00
C THR A 28 6.03 -28.83 -0.91
N THR A 29 6.28 -28.92 -2.21
CA THR A 29 5.47 -28.25 -3.24
C THR A 29 4.03 -28.79 -3.25
N SER A 30 3.86 -30.10 -3.05
CA SER A 30 2.53 -30.72 -2.94
C SER A 30 1.74 -30.18 -1.74
N GLY A 31 2.41 -29.98 -0.61
CA GLY A 31 1.85 -29.35 0.58
C GLY A 31 1.38 -27.92 0.33
N LEU A 32 2.21 -27.10 -0.32
CA LEU A 32 1.86 -25.75 -0.76
C LEU A 32 0.59 -25.73 -1.63
N HIS A 33 0.51 -26.59 -2.65
CA HIS A 33 -0.67 -26.65 -3.52
C HIS A 33 -1.95 -27.02 -2.76
N LEU A 34 -1.85 -27.89 -1.75
CA LEU A 34 -2.97 -28.22 -0.87
C LEU A 34 -3.41 -27.01 -0.02
N VAL A 35 -2.47 -26.23 0.50
CA VAL A 35 -2.75 -25.01 1.27
C VAL A 35 -3.48 -23.98 0.40
N PHE A 36 -2.97 -23.69 -0.80
CA PHE A 36 -3.60 -22.72 -1.70
C PHE A 36 -4.97 -23.19 -2.19
N LYS A 37 -5.13 -24.48 -2.48
CA LYS A 37 -6.45 -25.04 -2.81
C LYS A 37 -7.44 -24.98 -1.64
N ALA A 38 -6.95 -25.06 -0.41
CA ALA A 38 -7.79 -24.91 0.77
C ALA A 38 -8.11 -23.43 1.06
N ALA A 39 -7.30 -22.48 0.59
CA ALA A 39 -7.43 -21.05 0.89
C ALA A 39 -8.79 -20.48 0.49
N ASP A 40 -9.38 -20.93 -0.61
CA ASP A 40 -10.73 -20.54 -1.07
C ASP A 40 -11.81 -20.76 0.00
N ARG A 41 -11.60 -21.74 0.90
CA ARG A 41 -12.52 -22.02 2.01
C ARG A 41 -12.40 -21.03 3.16
N TRP A 42 -11.22 -20.45 3.33
CA TRP A 42 -10.88 -19.54 4.43
C TRP A 42 -10.98 -18.07 4.01
N VAL A 43 -10.82 -17.80 2.70
CA VAL A 43 -10.91 -16.47 2.11
C VAL A 43 -12.02 -16.48 1.05
N PRO A 44 -13.28 -16.20 1.43
CA PRO A 44 -14.39 -16.14 0.49
C PRO A 44 -14.13 -15.09 -0.60
N GLY A 45 -14.30 -15.50 -1.86
CA GLY A 45 -14.12 -14.64 -3.03
C GLY A 45 -12.72 -14.68 -3.64
N LEU A 46 -11.74 -15.34 -3.00
CA LEU A 46 -10.44 -15.63 -3.58
C LEU A 46 -10.53 -16.83 -4.53
N ASP A 47 -9.94 -16.70 -5.71
CA ASP A 47 -9.75 -17.76 -6.70
C ASP A 47 -8.33 -17.65 -7.26
N VAL A 48 -7.59 -18.76 -7.27
CA VAL A 48 -6.20 -18.82 -7.73
C VAL A 48 -6.11 -19.85 -8.85
N GLY A 49 -5.96 -19.37 -10.09
CA GLY A 49 -6.00 -20.25 -11.26
C GLY A 49 -4.85 -21.27 -11.32
N LYS A 50 -3.61 -20.81 -11.16
CA LYS A 50 -2.43 -21.69 -11.17
C LYS A 50 -1.42 -21.29 -10.11
N VAL A 51 -0.93 -22.28 -9.38
CA VAL A 51 0.21 -22.16 -8.48
C VAL A 51 1.38 -22.90 -9.12
N THR A 52 2.58 -22.34 -9.07
CA THR A 52 3.81 -22.98 -9.54
C THR A 52 4.97 -22.67 -8.60
N GLY A 53 5.91 -23.61 -8.50
CA GLY A 53 7.09 -23.48 -7.64
C GLY A 53 6.87 -24.00 -6.22
N GLY A 54 7.52 -23.37 -5.24
CA GLY A 54 7.53 -23.74 -3.83
C GLY A 54 7.53 -22.50 -2.92
N TRP A 55 7.56 -22.69 -1.60
CA TRP A 55 7.57 -21.57 -0.65
C TRP A 55 8.74 -20.58 -0.79
N ARG A 56 9.82 -20.99 -1.46
CA ARG A 56 11.01 -20.15 -1.72
C ARG A 56 10.93 -19.39 -3.04
N ASP A 57 10.11 -19.86 -3.96
CA ASP A 57 9.96 -19.34 -5.32
C ASP A 57 8.52 -19.69 -5.73
N LEU A 58 7.61 -18.79 -5.40
CA LEU A 58 6.18 -18.96 -5.55
C LEU A 58 5.73 -18.09 -6.71
N THR A 59 5.09 -18.70 -7.70
CA THR A 59 4.41 -17.97 -8.76
C THR A 59 2.94 -18.35 -8.79
N LEU A 60 2.07 -17.36 -8.58
CA LEU A 60 0.63 -17.46 -8.72
C LEU A 60 0.22 -16.79 -10.02
N SER A 61 -0.60 -17.46 -10.82
CA SER A 61 -1.16 -16.93 -12.06
C SER A 61 -2.69 -16.92 -11.99
N ASP A 62 -3.30 -15.93 -12.63
CA ASP A 62 -4.75 -15.73 -12.69
C ASP A 62 -5.38 -15.67 -11.28
N VAL A 63 -4.85 -14.82 -10.40
CA VAL A 63 -5.42 -14.58 -9.07
C VAL A 63 -6.58 -13.61 -9.19
N ARG A 64 -7.70 -13.95 -8.58
CA ARG A 64 -8.93 -13.14 -8.56
C ARG A 64 -9.44 -13.06 -7.15
N TYR A 65 -9.94 -11.89 -6.78
CA TYR A 65 -10.58 -11.67 -5.49
C TYR A 65 -11.80 -10.78 -5.69
N GLU A 66 -12.97 -11.28 -5.32
CA GLU A 66 -14.23 -10.55 -5.48
C GLU A 66 -15.03 -10.53 -4.17
N GLN A 67 -15.37 -9.31 -3.74
CA GLN A 67 -16.23 -9.03 -2.59
C GLN A 67 -17.12 -7.80 -2.90
N PRO A 68 -18.18 -7.55 -2.12
CA PRO A 68 -19.00 -6.35 -2.30
C PRO A 68 -18.15 -5.08 -2.25
N GLY A 69 -18.07 -4.38 -3.39
CA GLY A 69 -17.29 -3.15 -3.54
C GLY A 69 -15.78 -3.34 -3.79
N VAL A 70 -15.26 -4.57 -3.89
CA VAL A 70 -13.83 -4.82 -4.18
C VAL A 70 -13.68 -5.94 -5.20
N ALA A 71 -13.01 -5.65 -6.31
CA ALA A 71 -12.63 -6.63 -7.31
C ALA A 71 -11.15 -6.46 -7.67
N VAL A 72 -10.34 -7.48 -7.37
CA VAL A 72 -8.90 -7.52 -7.68
C VAL A 72 -8.64 -8.66 -8.66
N LYS A 73 -7.85 -8.38 -9.69
CA LYS A 73 -7.32 -9.36 -10.62
C LYS A 73 -5.82 -9.16 -10.73
N ALA A 74 -5.06 -10.24 -10.68
CA ALA A 74 -3.63 -10.23 -10.90
C ALA A 74 -3.26 -11.33 -11.91
N GLY A 75 -2.63 -10.94 -13.00
CA GLY A 75 -2.19 -11.88 -14.02
C GLY A 75 -1.09 -12.80 -13.49
N ASN A 76 -0.02 -12.22 -12.94
CA ASN A 76 1.04 -12.98 -12.29
C ASN A 76 1.55 -12.29 -11.02
N LEU A 77 1.74 -13.07 -9.97
CA LEU A 77 2.42 -12.69 -8.74
C LEU A 77 3.58 -13.66 -8.53
N HIS A 78 4.79 -13.14 -8.47
CA HIS A 78 6.00 -13.90 -8.22
C HIS A 78 6.67 -13.42 -6.93
N LEU A 79 7.02 -14.36 -6.06
CA LEU A 79 7.67 -14.13 -4.78
C LEU A 79 8.82 -15.12 -4.60
N ALA A 80 10.04 -14.60 -4.52
CA ALA A 80 11.24 -15.38 -4.21
C ALA A 80 11.82 -14.97 -2.85
N VAL A 81 11.95 -15.93 -1.94
CA VAL A 81 12.41 -15.72 -0.55
C VAL A 81 13.79 -16.37 -0.33
N GLY A 82 14.73 -15.57 0.19
CA GLY A 82 16.08 -16.01 0.55
C GLY A 82 16.13 -16.56 1.97
N LEU A 83 15.98 -17.87 2.14
CA LEU A 83 16.03 -18.50 3.47
C LEU A 83 17.44 -18.53 4.10
N GLU A 84 18.50 -18.28 3.33
CA GLU A 84 19.87 -18.22 3.87
C GLU A 84 20.04 -17.16 4.95
N CYS A 85 19.27 -16.08 4.91
CA CYS A 85 19.46 -14.97 5.85
C CYS A 85 18.67 -15.11 7.16
N LEU A 86 17.73 -16.08 7.22
CA LEU A 86 17.08 -16.45 8.48
C LEU A 86 18.10 -16.95 9.53
N TRP A 87 19.22 -17.53 9.08
CA TRP A 87 20.33 -17.94 9.96
C TRP A 87 21.01 -16.76 10.65
N ASN A 88 20.92 -15.56 10.07
CA ASN A 88 21.48 -14.32 10.59
C ASN A 88 20.39 -13.41 11.19
N SER A 89 19.20 -13.95 11.49
CA SER A 89 18.06 -13.20 12.01
C SER A 89 17.64 -12.03 11.11
N SER A 90 17.67 -12.21 9.80
CA SER A 90 17.16 -11.23 8.83
C SER A 90 16.15 -11.85 7.85
N VAL A 91 15.34 -10.98 7.25
CA VAL A 91 14.32 -11.36 6.27
C VAL A 91 14.75 -10.85 4.90
N CYS A 92 14.85 -11.77 3.94
CA CYS A 92 15.31 -11.45 2.59
C CYS A 92 14.31 -11.94 1.56
N ILE A 93 13.83 -11.02 0.76
CA ILE A 93 12.99 -11.30 -0.40
C ILE A 93 13.82 -10.90 -1.60
N ASN A 94 14.21 -11.91 -2.37
CA ASN A 94 15.06 -11.74 -3.55
C ASN A 94 14.27 -11.12 -4.70
N ASP A 95 13.00 -11.48 -4.83
CA ASP A 95 12.13 -10.94 -5.86
C ASP A 95 10.67 -10.85 -5.42
N LEU A 96 10.04 -9.72 -5.65
CA LEU A 96 8.60 -9.52 -5.55
C LEU A 96 8.14 -8.86 -6.84
N ALA A 97 7.54 -9.63 -7.74
CA ALA A 97 7.07 -9.12 -9.03
C ALA A 97 5.56 -9.30 -9.18
N LEU A 98 4.88 -8.22 -9.53
CA LEU A 98 3.45 -8.19 -9.82
C LEU A 98 3.26 -7.75 -11.27
N LYS A 99 2.44 -8.49 -12.00
CA LYS A 99 2.17 -8.22 -13.40
C LYS A 99 0.67 -8.28 -13.71
N ASP A 100 0.21 -7.35 -14.52
CA ASP A 100 -1.17 -7.23 -14.99
C ASP A 100 -2.15 -7.17 -13.81
N ILE A 101 -1.94 -6.17 -12.93
CA ILE A 101 -2.78 -5.95 -11.74
C ILE A 101 -3.92 -5.00 -12.09
N GLN A 102 -5.14 -5.39 -11.76
CA GLN A 102 -6.34 -4.59 -11.88
C GLN A 102 -7.08 -4.59 -10.55
N VAL A 103 -7.19 -3.45 -9.91
CA VAL A 103 -7.95 -3.25 -8.67
C VAL A 103 -9.10 -2.32 -8.97
N ASN A 104 -10.33 -2.72 -8.63
CA ASN A 104 -11.52 -1.89 -8.73
C ASN A 104 -12.19 -1.87 -7.37
N ILE A 105 -12.26 -0.68 -6.79
CA ILE A 105 -12.85 -0.43 -5.48
C ILE A 105 -14.03 0.52 -5.68
N ASP A 106 -15.19 0.13 -5.18
CA ASP A 106 -16.45 0.88 -5.18
C ASP A 106 -16.93 0.96 -3.73
N SER A 107 -16.58 2.06 -3.08
CA SER A 107 -16.82 2.29 -1.66
C SER A 107 -18.31 2.27 -1.32
N LYS A 108 -19.18 2.60 -2.29
CA LYS A 108 -20.65 2.64 -2.10
C LYS A 108 -21.27 1.25 -1.95
N LYS A 109 -20.57 0.19 -2.36
CA LYS A 109 -21.02 -1.20 -2.26
C LYS A 109 -20.43 -1.94 -1.08
N MET A 110 -19.59 -1.28 -0.28
CA MET A 110 -18.98 -1.87 0.89
C MET A 110 -19.99 -1.96 2.05
N PRO A 111 -19.87 -2.96 2.93
CA PRO A 111 -20.60 -2.97 4.19
C PRO A 111 -20.21 -1.72 5.02
N PRO A 112 -21.16 -1.12 5.76
CA PRO A 112 -20.85 -0.01 6.67
C PRO A 112 -19.75 -0.42 7.65
N SER A 113 -18.71 0.40 7.79
CA SER A 113 -17.67 0.17 8.78
C SER A 113 -18.28 0.15 10.18
N GLU A 114 -17.92 -0.86 10.97
CA GLU A 114 -18.21 -0.88 12.40
C GLU A 114 -17.39 0.26 13.02
N GLN A 115 -18.06 1.18 13.72
CA GLN A 115 -17.41 2.32 14.38
C GLN A 115 -16.56 1.76 15.52
N VAL A 116 -15.28 1.52 15.25
CA VAL A 116 -14.28 1.35 16.28
C VAL A 116 -14.08 2.73 16.90
N GLU A 117 -14.22 2.84 18.23
CA GLU A 117 -13.82 4.05 18.96
C GLU A 117 -12.40 4.42 18.50
N GLU A 118 -12.25 5.60 17.91
CA GLU A 118 -10.94 6.12 17.54
C GLU A 118 -10.13 6.21 18.84
N GLU A 119 -9.14 5.32 18.99
CA GLU A 119 -8.12 5.49 20.02
C GLU A 119 -7.41 6.82 19.74
N GLU A 120 -7.77 7.84 20.52
CA GLU A 120 -7.10 9.13 20.50
C GLU A 120 -5.62 8.93 20.88
N ASP A 121 -4.76 9.41 19.99
CA ASP A 121 -3.34 9.67 20.19
C ASP A 121 -2.44 8.45 20.43
N SER A 122 -2.27 7.64 19.37
CA SER A 122 -0.97 6.99 19.21
C SER A 122 0.07 8.10 18.98
N GLY A 123 0.94 8.34 19.97
CA GLY A 123 2.03 9.32 19.89
C GLY A 123 2.90 9.16 18.63
N PRO A 124 3.95 9.99 18.44
CA PRO A 124 4.66 10.10 17.17
C PRO A 124 4.97 8.73 16.57
N LEU A 125 4.38 8.45 15.40
CA LEU A 125 4.48 7.16 14.73
C LEU A 125 5.96 6.88 14.49
N ASP A 126 6.53 5.94 15.22
CA ASP A 126 7.96 5.62 15.15
C ASP A 126 8.10 4.24 14.52
N LEU A 127 8.37 4.22 13.22
CA LEU A 127 8.40 2.98 12.44
C LEU A 127 9.80 2.36 12.52
N SER A 128 9.92 1.31 13.32
CA SER A 128 11.16 0.54 13.49
C SER A 128 10.96 -0.94 13.18
N THR A 129 11.93 -1.56 12.52
CA THR A 129 11.95 -3.01 12.31
C THR A 129 12.80 -3.72 13.37
N PRO A 130 12.29 -4.80 14.00
CA PRO A 130 13.08 -5.57 14.97
C PRO A 130 14.19 -6.42 14.32
N TYR A 131 14.02 -6.74 13.04
CA TYR A 131 14.97 -7.51 12.24
C TYR A 131 15.23 -6.80 10.92
N PRO A 132 16.46 -6.84 10.37
CA PRO A 132 16.75 -6.25 9.07
C PRO A 132 15.91 -6.91 7.97
N ILE A 133 15.30 -6.09 7.11
CA ILE A 133 14.50 -6.53 5.97
C ILE A 133 15.18 -6.07 4.70
N THR A 134 15.49 -7.00 3.80
CA THR A 134 16.07 -6.70 2.49
C THR A 134 15.12 -7.18 1.40
N LEU A 135 14.78 -6.27 0.49
CA LEU A 135 13.99 -6.51 -0.70
C LEU A 135 14.91 -6.23 -1.89
N THR A 136 15.47 -7.27 -2.49
CA THR A 136 16.47 -7.10 -3.55
C THR A 136 15.86 -6.52 -4.82
N ARG A 137 14.67 -7.00 -5.19
CA ARG A 137 13.90 -6.48 -6.32
C ARG A 137 12.41 -6.47 -6.02
N VAL A 138 11.79 -5.34 -6.29
CA VAL A 138 10.34 -5.17 -6.45
C VAL A 138 10.09 -4.74 -7.87
N ALA A 139 9.17 -5.40 -8.55
CA ALA A 139 8.77 -5.03 -9.91
C ALA A 139 7.24 -4.99 -10.03
N LEU A 140 6.73 -3.91 -10.60
CA LEU A 140 5.33 -3.81 -10.98
C LEU A 140 5.27 -3.56 -12.49
N ASP A 141 4.52 -4.39 -13.20
CA ASP A 141 4.32 -4.30 -14.65
C ASP A 141 2.81 -4.22 -14.92
N ASN A 142 2.38 -3.13 -15.57
CA ASN A 142 0.98 -2.91 -15.94
C ASN A 142 0.01 -3.01 -14.74
N VAL A 143 0.10 -2.06 -13.82
CA VAL A 143 -0.80 -1.93 -12.67
C VAL A 143 -1.85 -0.86 -12.94
N ASN A 144 -3.12 -1.19 -12.69
CA ASN A 144 -4.25 -0.29 -12.83
C ASN A 144 -5.14 -0.40 -11.60
N ILE A 145 -5.30 0.70 -10.90
CA ILE A 145 -6.07 0.79 -9.67
C ILE A 145 -7.15 1.84 -9.91
N LYS A 146 -8.41 1.45 -9.74
CA LYS A 146 -9.55 2.35 -9.79
C LYS A 146 -10.22 2.34 -8.42
N ILE A 147 -10.29 3.50 -7.79
CA ILE A 147 -10.94 3.70 -6.51
C ILE A 147 -12.01 4.76 -6.74
N ASP A 148 -13.27 4.33 -6.73
CA ASP A 148 -14.43 5.15 -7.08
C ASP A 148 -14.23 5.83 -8.45
N ASP A 149 -14.05 7.15 -8.47
CA ASP A 149 -13.82 7.95 -9.68
C ASP A 149 -12.34 8.29 -9.93
N THR A 150 -11.43 7.86 -9.06
CA THR A 150 -9.99 8.05 -9.19
C THR A 150 -9.34 6.84 -9.86
N THR A 151 -8.51 7.07 -10.88
CA THR A 151 -7.72 6.00 -11.52
C THR A 151 -6.23 6.26 -11.35
N VAL A 152 -5.49 5.27 -10.89
CA VAL A 152 -4.03 5.27 -10.79
C VAL A 152 -3.50 4.13 -11.65
N SER A 153 -2.66 4.44 -12.62
CA SER A 153 -2.01 3.45 -13.48
C SER A 153 -0.50 3.60 -13.46
N VAL A 154 0.21 2.48 -13.48
CA VAL A 154 1.67 2.41 -13.52
C VAL A 154 2.07 1.41 -14.60
N MET A 155 2.88 1.84 -15.56
CA MET A 155 3.33 0.98 -16.66
C MET A 155 4.47 0.06 -16.22
N ASP A 156 5.52 0.63 -15.62
CA ASP A 156 6.70 -0.10 -15.16
C ASP A 156 7.24 0.57 -13.90
N PHE A 157 7.44 -0.20 -12.84
CA PHE A 157 8.10 0.23 -11.62
C PHE A 157 9.10 -0.84 -11.22
N THR A 158 10.33 -0.45 -10.93
CA THR A 158 11.34 -1.33 -10.34
C THR A 158 12.07 -0.62 -9.22
N SER A 159 12.26 -1.31 -8.10
CA SER A 159 12.98 -0.79 -6.94
C SER A 159 13.64 -1.93 -6.17
N GLY A 160 14.43 -1.57 -5.17
CA GLY A 160 14.87 -2.45 -4.10
C GLY A 160 14.89 -1.63 -2.81
N LEU A 161 14.81 -2.28 -1.66
CA LEU A 161 14.91 -1.57 -0.39
C LEU A 161 15.67 -2.38 0.65
N ASN A 162 16.28 -1.65 1.58
CA ASN A 162 16.83 -2.20 2.81
C ASN A 162 16.25 -1.41 3.97
N TRP A 163 15.69 -2.09 4.95
CA TRP A 163 15.12 -1.49 6.14
C TRP A 163 15.74 -2.10 7.38
N GLN A 164 16.44 -1.27 8.15
CA GLN A 164 17.04 -1.65 9.41
C GLN A 164 16.74 -0.59 10.46
N GLU A 165 16.18 -1.01 11.59
CA GLU A 165 15.78 -0.10 12.68
C GLU A 165 14.86 1.00 12.12
N LYS A 166 15.27 2.26 12.21
CA LYS A 166 14.54 3.42 11.66
C LYS A 166 14.97 3.79 10.25
N THR A 167 15.95 3.13 9.66
CA THR A 167 16.51 3.57 8.37
C THR A 167 15.97 2.72 7.23
N LEU A 168 15.13 3.35 6.40
CA LEU A 168 14.67 2.81 5.14
C LEU A 168 15.51 3.39 3.99
N THR A 169 16.28 2.52 3.34
CA THR A 169 17.05 2.88 2.15
C THR A 169 16.38 2.30 0.90
N LEU A 170 15.88 3.15 0.01
CA LEU A 170 15.50 2.77 -1.34
C LEU A 170 16.75 2.74 -2.23
N LYS A 171 16.93 1.58 -2.87
CA LYS A 171 17.89 1.35 -3.96
C LYS A 171 17.44 2.09 -5.22
N PRO A 172 18.30 2.17 -6.27
CA PRO A 172 17.94 2.85 -7.51
C PRO A 172 16.57 2.42 -8.01
N THR A 173 15.65 3.38 -8.02
CA THR A 173 14.23 3.18 -8.27
C THR A 173 13.85 3.83 -9.58
N SER A 174 13.13 3.09 -10.43
CA SER A 174 12.59 3.59 -11.69
C SER A 174 11.08 3.49 -11.68
N LEU A 175 10.41 4.57 -12.05
CA LEU A 175 8.96 4.64 -12.22
C LEU A 175 8.67 5.21 -13.61
N LYS A 176 7.91 4.50 -14.43
CA LYS A 176 7.56 4.91 -15.79
C LYS A 176 6.06 4.87 -16.01
N GLY A 177 5.55 5.89 -16.68
CA GLY A 177 4.16 5.94 -17.13
C GLY A 177 3.17 5.96 -15.97
N LEU A 178 3.47 6.65 -14.88
CA LEU A 178 2.49 6.90 -13.82
C LEU A 178 1.39 7.82 -14.36
N LEU A 179 0.15 7.40 -14.26
CA LEU A 179 -1.03 8.23 -14.50
C LEU A 179 -1.88 8.27 -13.24
N ILE A 180 -2.17 9.47 -12.75
CA ILE A 180 -3.18 9.69 -11.70
C ILE A 180 -4.29 10.54 -12.33
N ALA A 181 -5.47 9.97 -12.49
CA ALA A 181 -6.66 10.65 -12.94
C ALA A 181 -7.58 10.87 -11.74
N LEU A 182 -7.61 12.11 -11.26
CA LEU A 182 -8.47 12.57 -10.19
C LEU A 182 -9.85 12.90 -10.74
N PRO A 183 -10.92 12.71 -9.95
CA PRO A 183 -12.24 13.22 -10.32
C PRO A 183 -12.16 14.74 -10.50
N LYS A 184 -12.75 15.24 -11.58
CA LYS A 184 -12.95 16.68 -11.71
C LYS A 184 -13.93 17.11 -10.63
N VAL A 185 -13.62 18.20 -9.94
CA VAL A 185 -14.59 18.78 -9.01
C VAL A 185 -15.72 19.34 -9.87
N ALA A 186 -16.75 18.53 -10.08
CA ALA A 186 -18.00 19.00 -10.63
C ALA A 186 -18.59 19.96 -9.59
N GLU A 187 -18.45 21.26 -9.88
CA GLU A 187 -19.25 22.38 -9.36
C GLU A 187 -20.00 22.11 -8.05
N VAL A 188 -19.31 22.19 -6.90
CA VAL A 188 -19.98 22.48 -5.62
C VAL A 188 -20.13 24.01 -5.44
N ALA A 189 -20.37 24.72 -6.54
CA ALA A 189 -20.53 26.17 -6.55
C ALA A 189 -21.64 26.59 -7.53
N GLN A 190 -22.76 25.89 -7.54
CA GLN A 190 -23.98 26.37 -8.20
C GLN A 190 -25.22 25.97 -7.40
N GLU A 191 -25.37 26.47 -6.17
CA GLU A 191 -26.69 26.78 -5.58
C GLU A 191 -26.52 27.61 -4.30
N GLU A 192 -25.91 28.78 -4.43
CA GLU A 192 -26.35 29.95 -3.66
C GLU A 192 -26.00 31.19 -4.49
N VAL A 193 -26.72 31.36 -5.60
CA VAL A 193 -26.95 32.68 -6.15
C VAL A 193 -27.84 33.39 -5.14
N VAL A 194 -27.22 33.93 -4.08
CA VAL A 194 -27.85 34.98 -3.31
C VAL A 194 -27.92 36.17 -4.25
N GLU A 195 -29.13 36.45 -4.76
CA GLU A 195 -29.43 37.65 -5.53
C GLU A 195 -28.78 38.87 -4.86
N PRO A 196 -28.13 39.77 -5.61
CA PRO A 196 -27.67 41.01 -5.04
C PRO A 196 -28.93 41.83 -4.69
N LYS A 197 -29.31 41.84 -3.41
CA LYS A 197 -30.15 42.90 -2.86
C LYS A 197 -29.34 44.20 -2.91
N ILE A 198 -29.33 44.83 -4.08
CA ILE A 198 -29.05 46.25 -4.20
C ILE A 198 -30.30 46.95 -3.67
N GLU A 199 -30.35 47.16 -2.36
CA GLU A 199 -31.15 48.25 -1.78
C GLU A 199 -30.68 48.53 -0.35
N ASN A 200 -30.25 49.77 -0.15
CA ASN A 200 -29.85 50.45 1.09
C ASN A 200 -28.41 50.25 1.62
N PRO A 201 -27.53 51.26 1.56
CA PRO A 201 -26.23 51.19 2.23
C PRO A 201 -26.44 51.35 3.74
N GLN A 202 -26.11 50.31 4.51
CA GLN A 202 -25.90 50.46 5.95
C GLN A 202 -24.50 51.03 6.19
N PRO A 203 -24.35 52.11 6.99
CA PRO A 203 -23.10 52.86 7.14
C PRO A 203 -22.05 52.19 8.05
N GLU A 204 -21.98 50.85 8.07
CA GLU A 204 -21.07 50.09 8.96
C GLU A 204 -20.29 48.97 8.28
N GLU A 205 -20.34 48.84 6.95
CA GLU A 205 -19.44 47.91 6.25
C GLU A 205 -18.05 48.53 6.10
N LYS A 206 -17.04 47.85 6.65
CA LYS A 206 -15.63 48.25 6.53
C LYS A 206 -15.28 48.49 5.06
N PRO A 207 -14.53 49.55 4.73
CA PRO A 207 -14.20 49.87 3.35
C PRO A 207 -13.50 48.69 2.69
N LEU A 208 -13.82 48.43 1.41
CA LEU A 208 -13.30 47.30 0.63
C LEU A 208 -11.76 47.16 0.70
N GLY A 209 -11.06 48.30 0.81
CA GLY A 209 -9.61 48.34 0.98
C GLY A 209 -9.11 47.77 2.32
N GLU A 210 -9.88 47.91 3.41
CA GLU A 210 -9.59 47.25 4.68
C GLU A 210 -9.87 45.75 4.60
N THR A 211 -10.97 45.34 3.96
CA THR A 211 -11.31 43.91 3.77
C THR A 211 -10.25 43.18 2.94
N LEU A 212 -9.76 43.81 1.87
CA LEU A 212 -8.67 43.28 1.06
C LEU A 212 -7.38 43.15 1.88
N LYS A 213 -7.05 44.17 2.67
CA LYS A 213 -5.85 44.17 3.52
C LYS A 213 -5.93 43.11 4.64
N ASP A 214 -7.13 42.85 5.18
CA ASP A 214 -7.40 41.82 6.19
C ASP A 214 -7.31 40.40 5.59
N LEU A 215 -7.71 40.23 4.33
CA LEU A 215 -7.58 38.96 3.61
C LEU A 215 -6.13 38.61 3.29
N PHE A 216 -5.31 39.60 2.90
CA PHE A 216 -3.89 39.39 2.56
C PHE A 216 -2.94 39.44 3.77
N SER A 217 -3.43 39.81 4.96
CA SER A 217 -2.64 39.74 6.20
C SER A 217 -2.72 38.37 6.87
N ARG A 218 -3.58 37.47 6.37
CA ARG A 218 -3.51 36.05 6.68
C ARG A 218 -2.58 35.37 5.68
N PRO A 219 -1.62 34.54 6.14
CA PRO A 219 -0.77 33.79 5.23
C PRO A 219 -1.66 32.91 4.34
N VAL A 220 -1.49 33.05 3.03
CA VAL A 220 -2.30 32.36 1.99
C VAL A 220 -2.16 30.85 2.08
N LEU A 221 -1.04 30.39 2.67
CA LEU A 221 -0.78 28.99 2.98
C LEU A 221 -0.75 28.85 4.51
N PRO A 222 -1.51 27.91 5.10
CA PRO A 222 -1.29 27.56 6.50
C PRO A 222 0.19 27.18 6.69
N GLU A 223 0.80 27.57 7.81
CA GLU A 223 2.14 27.13 8.15
C GLU A 223 2.16 25.60 8.07
N MET A 224 3.04 25.05 7.23
CA MET A 224 3.15 23.60 7.10
C MET A 224 3.57 23.07 8.47
N THR A 225 2.69 22.29 9.08
CA THR A 225 2.97 21.56 10.32
C THR A 225 4.28 20.81 10.11
N ASP A 226 5.20 20.90 11.07
CA ASP A 226 6.53 20.29 10.98
C ASP A 226 6.35 18.80 10.63
N VAL A 227 6.63 18.43 9.38
CA VAL A 227 6.41 17.07 8.89
C VAL A 227 7.57 16.22 9.39
N HIS A 228 7.42 15.69 10.59
CA HIS A 228 8.36 14.72 11.12
C HIS A 228 8.13 13.37 10.45
N LEU A 229 9.10 12.93 9.64
CA LEU A 229 9.06 11.58 9.12
C LEU A 229 9.16 10.57 10.26
N PRO A 230 8.35 9.49 10.22
CA PRO A 230 8.34 8.44 11.23
C PRO A 230 9.58 7.53 11.19
N LEU A 231 10.49 7.76 10.22
CA LEU A 231 11.68 6.98 9.94
C LEU A 231 12.71 7.81 9.16
N ASN A 232 13.97 7.38 9.17
CA ASN A 232 15.03 7.92 8.33
C ASN A 232 14.89 7.36 6.92
N LEU A 233 14.74 8.25 5.93
CA LEU A 233 14.55 7.88 4.54
C LEU A 233 15.78 8.23 3.72
N ASN A 234 16.39 7.23 3.08
CA ASN A 234 17.47 7.42 2.12
C ASN A 234 17.05 6.88 0.75
N ILE A 235 16.96 7.74 -0.25
CA ILE A 235 16.68 7.37 -1.63
C ILE A 235 17.97 7.57 -2.41
N GLU A 236 18.63 6.45 -2.76
CA GLU A 236 19.92 6.48 -3.46
C GLU A 236 19.78 7.18 -4.83
N GLU A 237 18.75 6.81 -5.58
CA GLU A 237 18.35 7.41 -6.85
C GLU A 237 16.88 7.06 -7.14
N PHE A 238 16.10 8.06 -7.55
CA PHE A 238 14.76 7.85 -8.09
C PHE A 238 14.64 8.51 -9.46
N LYS A 239 14.29 7.72 -10.46
CA LYS A 239 14.06 8.16 -11.84
C LYS A 239 12.60 7.97 -12.22
N GLY A 240 11.89 9.09 -12.37
CA GLY A 240 10.53 9.15 -12.90
C GLY A 240 10.52 9.51 -14.37
N GLU A 241 9.76 8.78 -15.20
CA GLU A 241 9.59 9.07 -16.62
C GLU A 241 8.09 9.07 -16.98
N GLN A 242 7.64 10.10 -17.69
CA GLN A 242 6.25 10.26 -18.13
C GLN A 242 5.24 10.15 -16.97
N LEU A 243 5.45 10.94 -15.91
CA LEU A 243 4.52 11.04 -14.79
C LEU A 243 3.43 12.05 -15.14
N ARG A 244 2.17 11.66 -15.10
CA ARG A 244 1.04 12.52 -15.45
C ARG A 244 -0.02 12.51 -14.37
N VAL A 245 -0.47 13.69 -13.98
CA VAL A 245 -1.62 13.88 -13.09
C VAL A 245 -2.67 14.67 -13.86
N THR A 246 -3.90 14.18 -13.87
CA THR A 246 -5.04 14.78 -14.58
C THR A 246 -6.21 14.95 -13.61
N GLY A 247 -7.02 15.99 -13.82
CA GLY A 247 -8.18 16.34 -13.00
C GLY A 247 -8.68 17.71 -13.45
N ASP A 248 -8.68 18.69 -12.54
CA ASP A 248 -8.91 20.10 -12.88
C ASP A 248 -7.71 20.71 -13.62
N THR A 249 -6.51 20.20 -13.33
CA THR A 249 -5.27 20.54 -14.02
C THR A 249 -4.66 19.28 -14.66
N ASP A 250 -3.98 19.46 -15.79
CA ASP A 250 -3.21 18.41 -16.45
C ASP A 250 -1.73 18.76 -16.37
N ILE A 251 -1.00 18.01 -15.55
CA ILE A 251 0.42 18.20 -15.29
C ILE A 251 1.15 16.96 -15.78
N THR A 252 2.12 17.15 -16.68
CA THR A 252 2.98 16.07 -17.16
C THR A 252 4.45 16.39 -16.87
N VAL A 253 5.08 15.55 -16.07
CA VAL A 253 6.53 15.55 -15.81
C VAL A 253 7.18 14.50 -16.71
N ARG A 254 7.92 14.96 -17.73
CA ARG A 254 8.57 14.08 -18.70
C ARG A 254 9.67 13.22 -18.06
N THR A 255 10.50 13.86 -17.25
CA THR A 255 11.62 13.22 -16.55
C THR A 255 11.82 13.91 -15.21
N MET A 256 12.05 13.11 -14.18
CA MET A 256 12.35 13.54 -12.83
C MET A 256 13.50 12.69 -12.30
N LEU A 257 14.51 13.35 -11.73
CA LEU A 257 15.58 12.70 -10.97
C LEU A 257 15.55 13.26 -9.56
N LEU A 258 15.49 12.37 -8.58
CA LEU A 258 15.39 12.73 -7.18
C LEU A 258 16.38 11.90 -6.36
N LYS A 259 17.05 12.56 -5.42
CA LYS A 259 17.86 11.96 -4.38
C LYS A 259 17.46 12.61 -3.07
N VAL A 260 17.14 11.80 -2.06
CA VAL A 260 16.66 12.28 -0.77
C VAL A 260 17.44 11.57 0.33
N SER A 261 17.81 12.32 1.36
CA SER A 261 18.35 11.76 2.59
C SER A 261 17.75 12.55 3.74
N SER A 262 17.06 11.88 4.66
CA SER A 262 16.57 12.45 5.89
C SER A 262 17.10 11.66 7.08
N ILE A 263 17.57 12.40 8.10
CA ILE A 263 18.09 11.86 9.35
C ILE A 263 17.34 12.58 10.48
N ASP A 264 16.78 11.80 11.39
CA ASP A 264 16.00 12.26 12.56
C ASP A 264 14.78 13.10 12.19
N GLY A 265 14.12 12.76 11.06
CA GLY A 265 12.90 13.44 10.61
C GLY A 265 13.09 14.91 10.24
N LYS A 266 14.33 15.35 10.01
CA LYS A 266 14.67 16.67 9.46
C LYS A 266 15.08 16.53 7.99
N TYR A 267 14.63 17.49 7.18
CA TYR A 267 14.93 17.62 5.75
C TYR A 267 15.98 18.70 5.51
#